data_AF-A0A1B9S651-F1
#
_entry.id   AF-A0A1B9S651-F1
#
_cell.length_a   1.000
_cell.length_b   1.000
_cell.length_c   1.000
_cell.angle_alpha   90.00
_cell.angle_beta   90.00
_cell.angle_gamma   90.00
#
_symmetry.space_group_name_H-M   'P 1'
#
loop_
_entity.id
_entity.type
_entity.pdbx_description
1 polymer ?
#
loop_
_entity_poly.entity_id
_entity_poly.type
_entity_poly.pdbx_seq_one_letter_code
_entity_poly.pdbx_strand_id
1 'polypeptide(L)'
;MSGWISSLTVPEEDLEQALKLAADLVDLLPFSGVKLCEEQKRAWPRSGVYGPAGDEITGIPPEVELLCEAIATCLLADASIDMSELSAKVAPFLRDTIPSSRIH
;
A
#
# COMPACT_ATOMS: atom_id res chain seq x y z
N MET A 1 -25.59 -29.23 26.17
CA MET A 1 -24.45 -29.42 25.25
C MET A 1 -24.35 -28.16 24.42
N SER A 2 -23.44 -27.27 24.81
CA SER A 2 -23.21 -25.98 24.16
C SER A 2 -22.35 -26.23 22.92
N GLY A 3 -22.98 -26.30 21.75
CA GLY A 3 -22.28 -26.21 20.46
C GLY A 3 -22.43 -24.78 19.99
N TRP A 4 -21.56 -23.88 20.44
CA TRP A 4 -21.57 -22.51 19.95
C TRP A 4 -21.12 -22.50 18.50
N ILE A 5 -21.96 -21.85 17.70
CA ILE A 5 -21.74 -21.40 16.34
C ILE A 5 -20.30 -20.87 16.23
N SER A 6 -19.42 -21.60 15.54
CA SER A 6 -18.20 -21.00 15.03
C SER A 6 -18.61 -20.08 13.90
N SER A 7 -19.01 -18.86 14.28
CA SER A 7 -19.17 -17.75 13.36
C SER A 7 -17.81 -17.61 12.67
N LEU A 8 -17.81 -17.78 11.35
CA LEU A 8 -16.64 -17.68 10.50
C LEU A 8 -16.25 -16.18 10.38
N THR A 9 -15.84 -15.59 11.49
CA THR A 9 -15.41 -14.20 11.59
C THR A 9 -13.94 -14.23 11.92
N VAL A 10 -13.11 -13.73 11.00
CA VAL A 10 -11.72 -13.38 11.32
C VAL A 10 -11.77 -12.51 12.58
N PRO A 11 -11.06 -12.87 13.66
CA PRO A 11 -11.10 -12.07 14.88
C PRO A 11 -10.57 -10.67 14.56
N GLU A 12 -11.21 -9.64 15.11
CA GLU A 12 -10.91 -8.23 14.80
C GLU A 12 -9.42 -7.91 15.04
N GLU A 13 -8.80 -8.56 16.03
CA GLU A 13 -7.37 -8.45 16.34
C GLU A 13 -6.46 -8.92 15.18
N ASP A 14 -6.83 -10.01 14.48
CA ASP A 14 -6.07 -10.51 13.34
C ASP A 14 -6.18 -9.56 12.14
N LEU A 15 -7.36 -8.97 11.94
CA LEU A 15 -7.58 -7.95 10.90
C LEU A 15 -6.74 -6.69 11.17
N GLU A 16 -6.74 -6.18 12.40
CA GLU A 16 -5.92 -5.03 12.77
C GLU A 16 -4.43 -5.30 12.59
N GLN A 17 -3.96 -6.49 12.97
CA GLN A 17 -2.56 -6.89 12.76
C GLN A 17 -2.20 -7.03 11.28
N ALA A 18 -3.06 -7.66 10.47
CA ALA A 18 -2.85 -7.80 9.04
C ALA A 18 -2.81 -6.44 8.34
N LEU A 19 -3.74 -5.54 8.67
CA LEU A 19 -3.74 -4.17 8.16
C LEU A 19 -2.47 -3.43 8.56
N LYS A 20 -2.02 -3.55 9.82
CA LYS A 20 -0.78 -2.92 10.28
C LYS A 20 0.45 -3.45 9.54
N LEU A 21 0.55 -4.75 9.32
CA LEU A 21 1.66 -5.34 8.59
C LEU A 21 1.65 -4.94 7.10
N ALA A 22 0.47 -4.98 6.47
CA ALA A 22 0.31 -4.51 5.09
C ALA A 22 0.73 -3.05 4.95
N ALA A 23 0.26 -2.25 5.90
CA ALA A 23 0.58 -0.86 6.05
C ALA A 23 2.10 -0.63 6.19
N ASP A 24 2.79 -1.41 7.02
CA ASP A 24 4.25 -1.32 7.19
C ASP A 24 5.02 -1.76 5.93
N LEU A 25 4.53 -2.78 5.22
CA LEU A 25 5.12 -3.23 3.95
C LEU A 25 5.01 -2.17 2.85
N VAL A 26 3.85 -1.51 2.74
CA VAL A 26 3.65 -0.39 1.82
C VAL A 26 4.60 0.76 2.18
N ASP A 27 4.85 1.02 3.47
CA ASP A 27 5.75 2.10 3.91
C ASP A 27 7.21 1.91 3.48
N LEU A 28 7.63 0.68 3.14
CA LEU A 28 8.97 0.37 2.63
C LEU A 28 9.13 0.67 1.14
N LEU A 29 8.05 0.93 0.41
CA LEU A 29 8.12 1.19 -1.03
C LEU A 29 8.77 2.55 -1.32
N PRO A 30 9.57 2.65 -2.40
CA PRO A 30 10.30 3.87 -2.75
C PRO A 30 9.38 4.90 -3.43
N PHE A 31 8.39 5.44 -2.71
CA PHE A 31 7.46 6.42 -3.26
C PHE A 31 8.14 7.74 -3.65
N SER A 32 7.68 8.30 -4.76
CA SER A 32 8.00 9.64 -5.28
C SER A 32 7.53 10.74 -4.35
N GLY A 33 8.05 11.96 -4.54
CA GLY A 33 7.73 13.09 -3.68
C GLY A 33 8.30 12.96 -2.27
N VAL A 34 7.76 13.78 -1.36
CA VAL A 34 8.19 13.90 0.05
C VAL A 34 7.01 13.73 1.01
N LYS A 35 7.28 13.20 2.21
CA LYS A 35 6.29 13.18 3.29
C LYS A 35 5.95 14.62 3.70
N LEU A 36 4.76 14.85 4.23
CA LEU A 36 4.31 16.20 4.59
C LEU A 36 5.04 16.75 5.83
N CYS A 37 5.45 15.87 6.74
CA CYS A 37 6.27 16.21 7.91
C CYS A 37 7.24 15.07 8.24
N GLU A 38 8.25 15.38 9.05
CA GLU A 38 9.29 14.42 9.46
C GLU A 38 8.73 13.34 10.41
N GLU A 39 7.71 13.67 11.20
CA GLU A 39 7.08 12.76 12.15
C GLU A 39 6.08 11.80 11.49
N GLN A 40 5.80 11.98 10.19
CA GLN A 40 4.87 11.14 9.46
C GLN A 40 5.40 9.70 9.37
N LYS A 41 4.76 8.80 10.11
CA LYS A 41 5.12 7.38 10.12
C LYS A 41 4.82 6.72 8.77
N ARG A 42 3.60 6.94 8.27
CA ARG A 42 3.04 6.36 7.04
C ARG A 42 3.74 6.88 5.78
N ALA A 43 3.77 6.08 4.71
CA ALA A 43 4.33 6.48 3.41
C ALA A 43 3.55 7.62 2.76
N TRP A 44 2.23 7.63 2.94
CA TRP A 44 1.30 8.65 2.47
C TRP A 44 0.57 9.30 3.66
N PRO A 45 0.09 10.56 3.54
CA PRO A 45 0.09 11.43 2.35
C PRO A 45 1.47 11.97 1.93
N ARG A 46 1.60 12.49 0.71
CA ARG A 46 2.85 13.05 0.17
C ARG A 46 2.59 14.33 -0.61
N SER A 47 3.63 15.14 -0.79
CA SER A 47 3.64 16.31 -1.68
C SER A 47 4.69 16.14 -2.79
N GLY A 48 4.45 16.83 -3.91
CA GLY A 48 5.29 16.73 -5.11
C GLY A 48 5.06 15.46 -5.92
N VAL A 49 3.88 14.85 -5.79
CA VAL A 49 3.41 13.72 -6.62
C VAL A 49 2.21 14.20 -7.42
N TYR A 50 2.28 14.03 -8.74
CA TYR A 50 1.26 14.53 -9.67
C TYR A 50 0.61 13.37 -10.41
N GLY A 51 -0.70 13.47 -10.58
CA GLY A 51 -1.46 12.51 -11.38
C GLY A 51 -1.24 12.72 -12.88
N PRO A 52 -1.79 11.83 -13.72
CA PRO A 52 -1.67 11.92 -15.19
C PRO A 52 -2.32 13.19 -15.77
N ALA A 53 -3.29 13.77 -15.06
CA ALA A 53 -3.92 15.03 -15.43
C ALA A 53 -3.05 16.27 -15.12
N GLY A 54 -1.94 16.10 -14.40
CA GLY A 54 -1.05 17.20 -13.97
C GLY A 54 -1.43 17.83 -12.64
N ASP A 55 -2.53 17.41 -12.00
CA ASP A 55 -2.93 17.85 -10.68
C ASP A 55 -2.12 17.16 -9.57
N GLU A 56 -1.80 17.89 -8.50
CA GLU A 56 -1.13 17.30 -7.33
C GLU A 56 -2.07 16.34 -6.61
N ILE A 57 -1.56 15.15 -6.30
CA ILE A 57 -2.32 14.16 -5.55
C ILE A 57 -2.29 14.55 -4.09
N THR A 58 -3.44 14.95 -3.57
CA THR A 58 -3.62 15.27 -2.15
C THR A 58 -4.22 14.07 -1.42
N GLY A 59 -3.77 13.80 -0.20
CA GLY A 59 -4.24 12.65 0.59
C GLY A 59 -3.56 11.34 0.19
N ILE A 60 -4.29 10.23 0.29
CA ILE A 60 -3.81 8.89 -0.05
C ILE A 60 -4.44 8.50 -1.40
N PRO A 61 -3.65 8.11 -2.42
CA PRO A 61 -4.20 7.63 -3.68
C PRO A 61 -4.98 6.34 -3.47
N PRO A 62 -6.12 6.14 -4.15
CA PRO A 62 -6.93 4.93 -4.02
C PRO A 62 -6.14 3.66 -4.40
N GLU A 63 -5.19 3.76 -5.33
CA GLU A 63 -4.32 2.65 -5.70
C GLU A 63 -3.41 2.19 -4.56
N VAL A 64 -2.98 3.11 -3.69
CA VAL A 64 -2.16 2.81 -2.51
C VAL A 64 -3.02 2.19 -1.41
N GLU A 65 -4.25 2.67 -1.23
CA GLU A 65 -5.21 2.05 -0.32
C GLU A 65 -5.53 0.62 -0.74
N LEU A 66 -5.85 0.42 -2.02
CA LEU A 66 -6.10 -0.90 -2.61
C LEU A 66 -4.90 -1.85 -2.44
N LEU A 67 -3.68 -1.36 -2.58
CA LEU A 67 -2.48 -2.16 -2.34
C LEU A 67 -2.43 -2.64 -0.88
N CYS A 68 -2.68 -1.75 0.07
CA CYS A 68 -2.69 -2.08 1.49
C CYS A 68 -3.78 -3.11 1.83
N GLU A 69 -5.00 -2.91 1.32
CA GLU A 69 -6.11 -3.84 1.49
C GLU A 69 -5.84 -5.21 0.87
N ALA A 70 -5.24 -5.24 -0.33
CA ALA A 70 -4.90 -6.47 -1.01
C ALA A 70 -3.87 -7.27 -0.19
N ILE A 71 -2.79 -6.62 0.27
CA ILE A 71 -1.77 -7.28 1.10
C ILE A 71 -2.40 -7.80 2.40
N ALA A 72 -3.22 -6.99 3.09
CA ALA A 72 -3.89 -7.42 4.32
C ALA A 72 -4.81 -8.62 4.08
N THR A 73 -5.58 -8.60 2.98
CA THR A 73 -6.44 -9.72 2.58
C THR A 73 -5.64 -11.00 2.35
N CYS A 74 -4.46 -10.90 1.72
CA CYS A 74 -3.61 -12.08 1.50
C CYS A 74 -2.98 -12.60 2.79
N LEU A 75 -2.61 -11.71 3.72
CA LEU A 75 -2.14 -12.12 5.05
C LEU A 75 -3.22 -12.90 5.82
N LEU A 76 -4.50 -12.54 5.66
CA LEU A 76 -5.63 -13.19 6.32
C LEU A 76 -6.09 -14.48 5.63
N ALA A 77 -6.13 -14.48 4.30
CA ALA A 77 -6.66 -15.59 3.51
C ALA A 77 -5.59 -16.63 3.13
N ASP A 78 -4.33 -16.42 3.50
CA ASP A 78 -3.15 -17.18 3.04
C ASP A 78 -3.16 -17.37 1.51
N ALA A 79 -3.55 -16.31 0.81
CA ALA A 79 -3.79 -16.30 -0.63
C ALA A 79 -2.56 -15.74 -1.35
N SER A 80 -2.30 -16.25 -2.56
CA SER A 80 -1.27 -15.70 -3.43
C SER A 80 -1.77 -14.40 -4.06
N ILE A 81 -0.99 -13.33 -3.92
CA ILE A 81 -1.23 -12.07 -4.61
C ILE A 81 -0.43 -12.02 -5.90
N ASP A 82 -1.05 -11.48 -6.96
CA ASP A 82 -0.30 -11.09 -8.15
C ASP A 82 0.43 -9.76 -7.86
N MET A 83 1.66 -9.89 -7.38
CA MET A 83 2.54 -8.74 -7.13
C MET A 83 2.81 -7.94 -8.41
N SER A 84 2.73 -8.56 -9.60
CA SER A 84 2.95 -7.87 -10.86
C SER A 84 1.81 -6.88 -11.12
N GLU A 85 0.56 -7.30 -10.98
CA GLU A 85 -0.61 -6.43 -11.17
C GLU A 85 -0.62 -5.29 -10.14
N LEU A 86 -0.36 -5.60 -8.87
CA LEU A 86 -0.33 -4.60 -7.82
C LEU A 86 0.81 -3.60 -8.01
N SER A 87 1.99 -4.06 -8.38
CA SER A 87 3.13 -3.18 -8.66
C SER A 87 2.83 -2.24 -9.84
N ALA A 88 2.13 -2.70 -10.87
CA ALA A 88 1.76 -1.87 -12.02
C ALA A 88 0.80 -0.73 -11.62
N LYS A 89 -0.12 -0.96 -10.68
CA LYS A 89 -1.06 0.06 -10.19
C LYS A 89 -0.35 1.16 -9.40
N VAL A 90 0.67 0.81 -8.61
CA VAL A 90 1.42 1.79 -7.81
C VAL A 90 2.68 2.33 -8.49
N ALA A 91 3.10 1.74 -9.60
CA ALA A 91 4.28 2.14 -10.37
C ALA A 91 4.35 3.65 -10.67
N PRO A 92 3.25 4.35 -11.06
CA PRO A 92 3.29 5.79 -11.30
C PRO A 92 3.68 6.63 -10.06
N PHE A 93 3.50 6.08 -8.86
CA PHE A 93 3.83 6.74 -7.60
C PHE A 93 5.21 6.39 -7.07
N LEU A 94 5.89 5.42 -7.66
CA LEU A 94 7.23 5.03 -7.25
C LEU A 94 8.27 5.95 -7.91
N ARG A 95 9.41 6.14 -7.25
CA ARG A 95 10.55 6.81 -7.87
C ARG A 95 11.03 5.93 -9.00
N ASP A 96 11.13 6.49 -10.20
CA ASP A 96 11.89 5.87 -11.28
C ASP A 96 13.32 5.63 -10.79
N THR A 97 13.62 4.38 -10.44
CA THR A 97 14.99 3.91 -10.23
C THR A 97 15.60 3.46 -11.55
N ILE A 98 15.16 4.04 -12.68
CA ILE A 98 15.92 3.96 -13.91
C ILE A 98 17.11 4.91 -13.70
N PRO A 99 18.35 4.44 -13.47
CA PRO A 99 19.47 5.28 -13.82
C PRO A 99 19.26 5.57 -15.31
N SER A 100 18.92 6.81 -15.63
CA SER A 100 19.09 7.32 -16.98
C SER A 100 20.58 7.18 -17.28
N SER A 101 20.99 5.99 -17.73
CA SER A 101 22.17 5.81 -18.53
C SER A 101 21.87 6.55 -19.83
N ARG A 102 22.03 7.88 -19.78
CA ARG A 102 22.50 8.65 -20.92
C ARG A 102 23.79 7.98 -21.35
N ILE A 103 23.68 7.02 -22.25
CA ILE A 103 24.81 6.60 -23.04
C ILE A 103 24.74 7.47 -24.29
N HIS A 104 25.63 8.46 -24.26
CA HIS A 104 26.02 9.32 -25.37
C HIS A 104 26.52 8.50 -26.57
#